data_AF-A0A9W6USP8-F1
#
_entry.id   AF-A0A9W6USP8-F1
#
_cell.length_a   1.000
_cell.length_b   1.000
_cell.length_c   1.000
_cell.angle_alpha   90.00
_cell.angle_beta   90.00
_cell.angle_gamma   90.00
#
_symmetry.space_group_name_H-M   'P 1'
#
loop_
_entity.id
_entity.type
_entity.pdbx_description
1 polymer ?
#
loop_
_entity_poly.entity_id
_entity_poly.type
_entity_poly.pdbx_seq_one_letter_code
_entity_poly.pdbx_strand_id
1 'polypeptide(L)'
;MRHAAALTGLLGVTTLAPLVTDVGSSVRRAEAEQSVAAASRLRIVEYRGVRVPVPADWEVHWLDRDPTRCVRYDRRAVYLGRPGPEPDCPARAVGRTETLHIEPLDSGASTGEPARQRRAGSVRTDRLARFAVPREPDHETVLRLPEAGVQIRGTYGEDPTVLEQVLRGTRLTSEWTGAQRGAANPADPPGSDAFGLLEQLLPWLTGPSEPAPPPRPSAPRPHVKPRPPVEPSPDKPRDASPPKPKAGKPHKPRKRKSWVTGKGFDTCTAPSLRAMAAWRRSFKVANMYIGGAARACAQPNLNRTWVRKVRRMGYRLIPTYVGLQAPCTRFRQRFSAGSAAKAGRQAARDAVRRARALGIPRRNPVYYDMEVYDSRKAWCRKAVLTFVHNWTRALRKLGYVPGVYGSVGSSIRDVGRARGIKKPVAVWFAHWDGRTDPYNCPYMSRRWWPPHRRIKQYRGGHRETHGGVTINIDSNMVDGRVF
;
A
#
# COMPACT_ATOMS: atom_id res chain seq x y z
N MET A 1 -64.02 86.94 11.28
CA MET A 1 -63.36 85.96 10.37
C MET A 1 -62.74 84.86 11.21
N ARG A 2 -63.33 83.66 11.11
CA ARG A 2 -62.85 82.31 11.44
C ARG A 2 -62.02 82.08 12.72
N HIS A 3 -62.72 81.51 13.70
CA HIS A 3 -62.22 80.85 14.92
C HIS A 3 -61.45 79.56 14.63
N ALA A 4 -60.47 79.21 15.48
CA ALA A 4 -60.66 78.20 16.54
C ALA A 4 -59.32 77.61 17.02
N ALA A 5 -59.18 77.54 18.35
CA ALA A 5 -58.22 76.71 19.07
C ALA A 5 -58.96 75.49 19.68
N ALA A 6 -58.31 74.32 19.74
CA ALA A 6 -58.66 73.16 20.58
C ALA A 6 -57.49 72.15 20.52
N LEU A 7 -56.82 71.82 21.64
CA LEU A 7 -57.13 70.79 22.66
C LEU A 7 -56.77 69.34 22.25
N THR A 8 -55.72 68.86 22.94
CA THR A 8 -55.39 67.53 23.50
C THR A 8 -56.11 66.25 23.03
N GLY A 9 -55.31 65.20 22.79
CA GLY A 9 -55.75 63.80 22.79
C GLY A 9 -54.58 62.81 22.81
N LEU A 10 -54.39 62.11 23.93
CA LEU A 10 -53.48 60.96 24.09
C LEU A 10 -53.89 59.80 23.17
N LEU A 11 -52.94 59.21 22.43
CA LEU A 11 -53.01 57.82 21.97
C LEU A 11 -51.61 57.18 22.04
N GLY A 12 -51.51 56.07 22.77
CA GLY A 12 -50.29 55.30 22.98
C GLY A 12 -49.78 54.67 21.69
N VAL A 13 -48.47 54.77 21.47
CA VAL A 13 -47.76 54.07 20.39
C VAL A 13 -47.24 52.76 20.95
N THR A 14 -47.82 51.65 20.47
CA THR A 14 -47.32 50.30 20.66
C THR A 14 -45.98 50.12 19.94
N THR A 15 -44.93 49.74 20.67
CA THR A 15 -43.66 49.29 20.10
C THR A 15 -43.82 47.88 19.54
N LEU A 16 -43.92 47.75 18.22
CA LEU A 16 -43.75 46.48 17.52
C LEU A 16 -42.25 46.24 17.29
N ALA A 17 -41.70 45.26 18.01
CA ALA A 17 -40.41 44.68 17.68
C ALA A 17 -40.53 43.90 16.35
N PRO A 18 -39.59 44.04 15.39
CA PRO A 18 -39.59 43.18 14.22
C PRO A 18 -39.11 41.79 14.66
N LEU A 19 -40.04 40.84 14.71
CA LEU A 19 -39.73 39.42 14.58
C LEU A 19 -39.13 39.24 13.18
N VAL A 20 -37.79 39.28 13.09
CA VAL A 20 -37.08 38.74 11.94
C VAL A 20 -37.26 37.22 12.03
N THR A 21 -38.30 36.74 11.39
CA THR A 21 -38.51 35.31 11.18
C THR A 21 -37.33 34.80 10.35
N ASP A 22 -36.63 33.82 10.92
CA ASP A 22 -35.51 33.09 10.32
C ASP A 22 -36.00 32.17 9.18
N VAL A 23 -36.56 32.78 8.14
CA VAL A 23 -37.06 32.10 6.94
C VAL A 23 -35.90 31.57 6.10
N GLY A 24 -34.71 32.15 6.23
CA GLY A 24 -33.51 31.73 5.50
C GLY A 24 -32.95 30.36 5.93
N SER A 25 -33.07 30.02 7.21
CA SER A 25 -32.59 28.73 7.75
C SER A 25 -33.56 27.58 7.50
N SER A 26 -34.85 27.86 7.44
CA SER A 26 -35.91 26.88 7.22
C SER A 26 -36.08 26.52 5.74
N VAL A 27 -35.91 27.47 4.81
CA VAL A 27 -35.89 27.18 3.36
C VAL A 27 -34.64 26.39 2.97
N ARG A 28 -33.45 26.72 3.48
CA ARG A 28 -32.24 25.93 3.24
C ARG A 28 -32.28 24.53 3.85
N ARG A 29 -33.01 24.36 4.95
CA ARG A 29 -33.23 23.05 5.59
C ARG A 29 -34.29 22.24 4.83
N ALA A 30 -35.33 22.87 4.31
CA ALA A 30 -36.36 22.24 3.47
C ALA A 30 -35.84 21.88 2.07
N GLU A 31 -34.95 22.68 1.47
CA GLU A 31 -34.25 22.34 0.21
C GLU A 31 -33.18 21.26 0.43
N ALA A 32 -32.50 21.26 1.58
CA ALA A 32 -31.62 20.16 1.98
C ALA A 32 -32.40 18.87 2.28
N GLU A 33 -33.59 18.96 2.86
CA GLU A 33 -34.47 17.81 3.13
C GLU A 33 -35.15 17.31 1.84
N GLN A 34 -35.51 18.18 0.88
CA GLN A 34 -35.97 17.77 -0.45
C GLN A 34 -34.83 17.20 -1.31
N SER A 35 -33.59 17.67 -1.13
CA SER A 35 -32.38 17.07 -1.71
C SER A 35 -32.05 15.68 -1.14
N VAL A 36 -32.48 15.39 0.10
CA VAL A 36 -32.31 14.07 0.74
C VAL A 36 -33.52 13.16 0.47
N ALA A 37 -34.70 13.74 0.23
CA ALA A 37 -35.96 13.06 -0.07
C ALA A 37 -36.25 12.86 -1.57
N ALA A 38 -35.37 13.32 -2.46
CA ALA A 38 -35.16 12.67 -3.75
C ALA A 38 -34.53 11.29 -3.49
N ALA A 39 -35.33 10.39 -2.89
CA ALA A 39 -34.99 9.03 -2.64
C ALA A 39 -34.51 8.43 -3.97
N SER A 40 -33.21 8.23 -4.08
CA SER A 40 -32.63 7.45 -5.16
C SER A 40 -33.40 6.13 -5.18
N ARG A 41 -34.23 5.92 -6.21
CA ARG A 41 -34.94 4.65 -6.40
C ARG A 41 -33.92 3.56 -6.18
N LEU A 42 -34.18 2.64 -5.26
CA LEU A 42 -33.25 1.55 -5.02
C LEU A 42 -33.45 0.53 -6.14
N ARG A 43 -32.34 0.03 -6.69
CA ARG A 43 -32.36 -1.17 -7.53
C ARG A 43 -31.73 -2.31 -6.77
N ILE A 44 -32.23 -3.52 -7.00
CA ILE A 44 -31.66 -4.72 -6.40
C ILE A 44 -30.60 -5.29 -7.33
N VAL A 45 -29.41 -5.51 -6.80
CA VAL A 45 -28.31 -6.19 -7.49
C VAL A 45 -28.12 -7.54 -6.84
N GLU A 46 -28.13 -8.60 -7.65
CA GLU A 46 -28.04 -9.97 -7.16
C GLU A 46 -26.72 -10.62 -7.58
N TYR A 47 -26.05 -11.29 -6.63
CA TYR A 47 -24.82 -12.04 -6.89
C TYR A 47 -24.67 -13.20 -5.91
N ARG A 48 -24.61 -14.43 -6.43
CA ARG A 48 -24.39 -15.67 -5.64
C ARG A 48 -25.27 -15.75 -4.38
N GLY A 49 -26.58 -15.56 -4.57
CA GLY A 49 -27.55 -15.64 -3.48
C GLY A 49 -27.65 -14.41 -2.58
N VAL A 50 -26.86 -13.34 -2.83
CA VAL A 50 -26.98 -12.06 -2.11
C VAL A 50 -27.75 -11.05 -2.95
N ARG A 51 -28.77 -10.43 -2.35
CA ARG A 51 -29.53 -9.29 -2.88
C ARG A 51 -29.09 -8.02 -2.18
N VAL A 52 -28.54 -7.08 -2.93
CA VAL A 52 -28.04 -5.81 -2.41
C VAL A 52 -28.88 -4.66 -2.96
N PRO A 53 -29.62 -3.91 -2.12
CA PRO A 53 -30.26 -2.69 -2.55
C PRO A 53 -29.22 -1.59 -2.68
N VAL A 54 -29.05 -1.07 -3.89
CA VAL A 54 -28.14 0.05 -4.17
C VAL A 54 -28.92 1.19 -4.82
N PRO A 55 -28.50 2.45 -4.63
CA PRO A 55 -29.06 3.58 -5.36
C PRO A 55 -29.04 3.32 -6.88
N ALA A 56 -30.15 3.60 -7.58
CA ALA A 56 -30.29 3.28 -9.00
C ALA A 56 -29.27 3.99 -9.91
N ASP A 57 -28.73 5.12 -9.47
CA ASP A 57 -27.71 5.92 -10.15
C ASP A 57 -26.31 5.29 -10.10
N TRP A 58 -26.07 4.27 -9.27
CA TRP A 58 -24.79 3.58 -9.27
C TRP A 58 -24.59 2.85 -10.60
N GLU A 59 -23.36 2.58 -11.01
CA GLU A 59 -23.07 1.66 -12.11
C GLU A 59 -23.04 0.20 -11.59
N VAL A 60 -23.35 -0.81 -12.41
CA VAL A 60 -23.13 -2.23 -12.06
C VAL A 60 -22.24 -2.87 -13.13
N HIS A 61 -21.15 -3.50 -12.69
CA HIS A 61 -20.16 -4.13 -13.54
C HIS A 61 -19.96 -5.60 -13.13
N TRP A 62 -20.17 -6.51 -14.09
CA TRP A 62 -19.96 -7.95 -13.90
C TRP A 62 -18.54 -8.32 -14.36
N LEU A 63 -17.61 -8.41 -13.41
CA LEU A 63 -16.20 -8.73 -13.67
C LEU A 63 -16.01 -10.17 -14.18
N ASP A 64 -16.90 -11.08 -13.79
CA ASP A 64 -16.89 -12.46 -14.31
C ASP A 64 -17.24 -12.50 -15.82
N ARG A 65 -17.89 -11.45 -16.36
CA ARG A 65 -18.25 -11.30 -17.78
C ARG A 65 -17.29 -10.37 -18.54
N ASP A 66 -16.79 -9.34 -17.88
CA ASP A 66 -15.77 -8.42 -18.38
C ASP A 66 -14.55 -8.41 -17.44
N PRO A 67 -13.65 -9.40 -17.58
CA PRO A 67 -12.48 -9.53 -16.70
C PRO A 67 -11.45 -8.41 -16.92
N THR A 68 -11.58 -7.64 -18.01
CA THR A 68 -10.72 -6.47 -18.28
C THR A 68 -11.22 -5.20 -17.57
N ARG A 69 -12.45 -5.20 -17.04
CA ARG A 69 -12.98 -4.04 -16.32
C ARG A 69 -12.20 -3.76 -15.04
N CYS A 70 -11.75 -2.51 -14.91
CA CYS A 70 -11.14 -2.05 -13.68
C CYS A 70 -12.17 -1.81 -12.57
N VAL A 71 -11.87 -2.30 -11.37
CA VAL A 71 -12.53 -1.88 -10.13
C VAL A 71 -12.06 -0.47 -9.76
N ARG A 72 -12.99 0.48 -9.74
CA ARG A 72 -12.74 1.89 -9.42
C ARG A 72 -13.44 2.26 -8.13
N TYR A 73 -12.68 2.61 -7.09
CA TYR A 73 -13.23 3.05 -5.80
C TYR A 73 -13.58 4.55 -5.75
N ASP A 74 -13.34 5.27 -6.85
CA ASP A 74 -13.66 6.69 -6.99
C ASP A 74 -14.90 6.93 -7.87
N ARG A 75 -15.74 5.91 -8.02
CA ARG A 75 -17.04 5.97 -8.70
C ARG A 75 -18.11 5.23 -7.92
N ARG A 76 -19.33 5.76 -7.95
CA ARG A 76 -20.50 5.09 -7.38
C ARG A 76 -20.87 3.89 -8.24
N ALA A 77 -20.43 2.71 -7.82
CA ALA A 77 -20.52 1.50 -8.62
C ALA A 77 -20.55 0.23 -7.76
N VAL A 78 -21.14 -0.81 -8.32
CA VAL A 78 -21.11 -2.18 -7.82
C VAL A 78 -20.30 -3.04 -8.79
N TYR A 79 -19.30 -3.73 -8.26
CA TYR A 79 -18.48 -4.68 -8.99
C TYR A 79 -18.80 -6.09 -8.50
N LEU A 80 -19.12 -7.00 -9.42
CA LEU A 80 -19.54 -8.36 -9.12
C LEU A 80 -18.56 -9.36 -9.73
N GLY A 81 -17.98 -10.21 -8.89
CA GLY A 81 -17.02 -11.22 -9.32
C GLY A 81 -15.56 -10.83 -9.14
N ARG A 82 -14.67 -11.58 -9.78
CA ARG A 82 -13.22 -11.37 -9.67
C ARG A 82 -12.70 -10.58 -10.86
N PRO A 83 -11.92 -9.51 -10.66
CA PRO A 83 -11.25 -8.86 -11.77
C PRO A 83 -10.27 -9.85 -12.41
N GLY A 84 -10.12 -9.77 -13.73
CA GLY A 84 -9.18 -10.58 -14.49
C GLY A 84 -7.71 -10.25 -14.15
N PRO A 85 -6.76 -10.99 -14.75
CA PRO A 85 -5.33 -10.82 -14.46
C PRO A 85 -4.76 -9.48 -14.94
N GLU A 86 -5.42 -8.80 -15.88
CA GLU A 86 -4.97 -7.54 -16.48
C GLU A 86 -6.16 -6.56 -16.63
N PRO A 87 -6.70 -5.99 -15.54
CA PRO A 87 -7.77 -5.02 -15.64
C PRO A 87 -7.24 -3.68 -16.19
N ASP A 88 -7.99 -3.08 -17.11
CA ASP A 88 -7.67 -1.81 -17.79
C ASP A 88 -7.97 -0.63 -16.87
N CYS A 89 -7.13 -0.49 -15.85
CA CYS A 89 -7.25 0.55 -14.85
C CYS A 89 -6.61 1.87 -15.34
N PRO A 90 -7.39 2.96 -15.42
CA PRO A 90 -6.86 4.26 -15.78
C PRO A 90 -5.82 4.72 -14.76
N ALA A 91 -4.76 5.37 -15.27
CA ALA A 91 -3.59 5.75 -14.49
C ALA A 91 -3.86 6.85 -13.42
N ARG A 92 -5.09 7.37 -13.35
CA ARG A 92 -5.52 8.43 -12.42
C ARG A 92 -6.95 8.14 -11.96
N ALA A 93 -7.04 7.37 -10.89
CA ALA A 93 -8.23 7.27 -10.04
C ALA A 93 -7.87 7.93 -8.72
N VAL A 94 -8.55 9.01 -8.36
CA VAL A 94 -8.25 9.78 -7.14
C VAL A 94 -9.56 10.10 -6.46
N GLY A 95 -9.63 9.76 -5.18
CA GLY A 95 -10.85 9.85 -4.39
C GLY A 95 -11.31 8.47 -3.94
N ARG A 96 -12.13 8.45 -2.91
CA ARG A 96 -13.00 7.33 -2.59
C ARG A 96 -14.41 7.87 -2.52
N THR A 97 -15.36 7.07 -2.97
CA THR A 97 -16.79 7.29 -2.83
C THR A 97 -17.42 5.95 -2.47
N GLU A 98 -18.73 5.96 -2.37
CA GLU A 98 -19.53 4.79 -2.05
C GLU A 98 -19.41 3.79 -3.20
N THR A 99 -18.65 2.73 -3.00
CA THR A 99 -18.44 1.66 -4.00
C THR A 99 -18.57 0.32 -3.30
N LEU A 100 -19.14 -0.66 -4.00
CA LEU A 100 -19.26 -2.03 -3.51
C LEU A 100 -18.54 -3.00 -4.46
N HIS A 101 -17.73 -3.90 -3.92
CA HIS A 101 -17.13 -5.01 -4.67
C HIS A 101 -17.47 -6.32 -3.97
N ILE A 102 -18.21 -7.20 -4.64
CA ILE A 102 -18.68 -8.49 -4.14
C ILE A 102 -17.95 -9.59 -4.90
N GLU A 103 -17.24 -10.46 -4.18
CA GLU A 103 -16.42 -11.54 -4.75
C GLU A 103 -16.69 -12.89 -4.05
N PRO A 104 -16.47 -14.04 -4.71
CA PRO A 104 -16.64 -15.35 -4.07
C PRO A 104 -15.58 -15.58 -2.97
N LEU A 105 -16.01 -16.10 -1.82
CA LEU A 105 -15.14 -16.62 -0.75
C LEU A 105 -14.40 -17.87 -1.24
N ASP A 106 -13.10 -17.92 -1.02
CA ASP A 106 -12.32 -19.13 -1.26
C ASP A 106 -12.60 -20.16 -0.16
N SER A 107 -12.99 -21.38 -0.54
CA SER A 107 -13.31 -22.50 0.39
C SER A 107 -12.11 -23.05 1.18
N GLY A 108 -10.95 -22.44 1.06
CA GLY A 108 -9.77 -22.72 1.86
C GLY A 108 -9.21 -21.40 2.35
N ALA A 109 -9.18 -21.20 3.67
CA ALA A 109 -8.46 -20.10 4.30
C ALA A 109 -6.99 -20.17 3.85
N SER A 110 -6.64 -19.42 2.81
CA SER A 110 -5.31 -19.49 2.22
C SER A 110 -4.31 -18.74 3.10
N THR A 111 -3.20 -19.39 3.39
CA THR A 111 -2.10 -18.88 4.21
C THR A 111 -1.25 -17.83 3.47
N GLY A 112 -1.93 -16.83 2.88
CA GLY A 112 -1.32 -15.72 2.13
C GLY A 112 -2.18 -14.46 1.99
N GLU A 113 -3.38 -14.40 2.56
CA GLU A 113 -4.13 -13.15 2.69
C GLU A 113 -3.44 -12.19 3.69
N PRO A 114 -3.36 -10.87 3.43
CA PRO A 114 -2.93 -9.91 4.43
C PRO A 114 -3.79 -10.05 5.70
N ALA A 115 -3.18 -9.84 6.89
CA ALA A 115 -3.82 -10.05 8.19
C ALA A 115 -5.18 -9.30 8.37
N ARG A 116 -5.50 -8.30 7.54
CA ARG A 116 -6.78 -7.57 7.55
C ARG A 116 -7.91 -8.31 6.82
N GLN A 117 -7.60 -9.08 5.77
CA GLN A 117 -8.56 -10.04 5.21
C GLN A 117 -8.84 -11.13 6.25
N ARG A 118 -7.84 -11.66 6.94
CA ARG A 118 -8.06 -12.56 8.10
C ARG A 118 -8.86 -11.94 9.26
N ARG A 119 -8.99 -10.61 9.32
CA ARG A 119 -9.81 -9.85 10.28
C ARG A 119 -11.17 -9.39 9.74
N ALA A 120 -11.51 -9.66 8.47
CA ALA A 120 -12.85 -9.39 7.98
C ALA A 120 -13.82 -10.24 8.81
N GLY A 121 -14.60 -9.56 9.67
CA GLY A 121 -15.56 -10.21 10.54
C GLY A 121 -16.54 -10.97 9.68
N SER A 122 -16.74 -12.25 10.01
CA SER A 122 -17.89 -12.98 9.48
C SER A 122 -19.14 -12.33 10.06
N VAL A 123 -19.96 -11.75 9.20
CA VAL A 123 -21.25 -11.18 9.58
C VAL A 123 -22.30 -12.13 9.02
N ARG A 124 -23.18 -12.62 9.89
CA ARG A 124 -24.36 -13.37 9.47
C ARG A 124 -25.37 -12.40 8.85
N THR A 125 -26.10 -12.80 7.84
CA THR A 125 -26.97 -11.88 7.09
C THR A 125 -28.11 -11.29 7.93
N ASP A 126 -28.57 -12.00 8.96
CA ASP A 126 -29.55 -11.52 9.96
C ASP A 126 -29.00 -10.36 10.82
N ARG A 127 -27.68 -10.26 10.96
CA ARG A 127 -27.01 -9.19 11.71
C ARG A 127 -26.65 -7.97 10.86
N LEU A 128 -26.79 -8.06 9.53
CA LEU A 128 -26.48 -6.94 8.64
C LEU A 128 -27.33 -5.71 8.95
N ALA A 129 -28.60 -5.88 9.33
CA ALA A 129 -29.50 -4.77 9.66
C ALA A 129 -28.97 -3.85 10.78
N ARG A 130 -28.09 -4.35 11.64
CA ARG A 130 -27.45 -3.60 12.74
C ARG A 130 -25.96 -3.35 12.51
N PHE A 131 -25.43 -3.72 11.34
CA PHE A 131 -24.03 -3.52 11.03
C PHE A 131 -23.72 -2.02 10.99
N ALA A 132 -22.61 -1.63 11.60
CA ALA A 132 -22.09 -0.27 11.55
C ALA A 132 -20.77 -0.27 10.80
N VAL A 133 -20.61 0.64 9.85
CA VAL A 133 -19.37 0.74 9.07
C VAL A 133 -18.33 1.49 9.92
N PRO A 134 -17.20 0.86 10.30
CA PRO A 134 -16.17 1.54 11.09
C PRO A 134 -15.57 2.71 10.30
N ARG A 135 -15.38 3.85 10.98
CA ARG A 135 -14.64 4.99 10.44
C ARG A 135 -13.14 4.71 10.51
N GLU A 136 -12.60 4.26 9.39
CA GLU A 136 -11.21 3.84 9.25
C GLU A 136 -10.45 4.85 8.39
N PRO A 137 -9.15 5.11 8.65
CA PRO A 137 -8.36 6.05 7.86
C PRO A 137 -8.24 5.71 6.37
N ASP A 138 -8.54 4.47 5.98
CA ASP A 138 -8.57 4.03 4.60
C ASP A 138 -9.95 4.08 3.93
N HIS A 139 -10.98 4.52 4.66
CA HIS A 139 -12.35 4.72 4.16
C HIS A 139 -12.89 3.46 3.48
N GLU A 140 -12.68 2.32 4.14
CA GLU A 140 -12.91 1.01 3.57
C GLU A 140 -13.33 0.01 4.65
N THR A 141 -14.28 -0.86 4.32
CA THR A 141 -14.73 -1.98 5.16
C THR A 141 -14.76 -3.27 4.35
N VAL A 142 -14.46 -4.39 5.01
CA VAL A 142 -14.51 -5.73 4.41
C VAL A 142 -15.29 -6.64 5.35
N LEU A 143 -16.34 -7.27 4.83
CA LEU A 143 -17.15 -8.25 5.57
C LEU A 143 -17.26 -9.54 4.78
N ARG A 144 -17.37 -10.66 5.50
CA ARG A 144 -17.63 -11.97 4.91
C ARG A 144 -19.05 -12.40 5.21
N LEU A 145 -19.71 -12.95 4.20
CA LEU A 145 -21.01 -13.62 4.30
C LEU A 145 -20.80 -15.11 3.98
N PRO A 146 -20.36 -15.92 4.95
CA PRO A 146 -20.10 -17.35 4.71
C PRO A 146 -21.33 -18.10 4.20
N GLU A 147 -22.53 -17.70 4.65
CA GLU A 147 -23.81 -18.28 4.22
C GLU A 147 -24.01 -18.20 2.71
N ALA A 148 -23.56 -17.11 2.09
CA ALA A 148 -23.63 -16.88 0.65
C ALA A 148 -22.33 -17.26 -0.10
N GLY A 149 -21.28 -17.64 0.62
CA GLY A 149 -19.97 -17.88 0.01
C GLY A 149 -19.38 -16.62 -0.66
N VAL A 150 -19.63 -15.41 -0.13
CA VAL A 150 -19.10 -14.15 -0.69
C VAL A 150 -18.43 -13.23 0.34
N GLN A 151 -17.46 -12.45 -0.15
CA GLN A 151 -16.84 -11.34 0.55
C GLN A 151 -17.32 -10.04 -0.09
N ILE A 152 -17.67 -9.06 0.75
CA ILE A 152 -18.06 -7.73 0.32
C ILE A 152 -17.01 -6.75 0.81
N ARG A 153 -16.42 -5.99 -0.13
CA ARG A 153 -15.54 -4.85 0.13
C ARG A 153 -16.30 -3.57 -0.23
N GLY A 154 -16.50 -2.70 0.75
CA GLY A 154 -17.12 -1.40 0.58
C GLY A 154 -16.10 -0.27 0.78
N THR A 155 -16.13 0.75 -0.07
CA THR A 155 -15.43 2.02 0.17
C THR A 155 -16.44 3.15 0.32
N TYR A 156 -16.04 4.24 1.00
CA TYR A 156 -16.89 5.42 1.17
C TYR A 156 -16.08 6.72 1.02
N GLY A 157 -16.78 7.82 0.77
CA GLY A 157 -16.22 9.17 0.79
C GLY A 157 -15.92 9.64 2.22
N GLU A 158 -16.29 10.87 2.58
CA GLU A 158 -16.09 11.38 3.96
C GLU A 158 -17.07 10.76 4.96
N ASP A 159 -18.27 10.39 4.50
CA ASP A 159 -19.34 9.82 5.32
C ASP A 159 -19.68 8.39 4.91
N PRO A 160 -19.59 7.39 5.82
CA PRO A 160 -19.98 6.02 5.52
C PRO A 160 -21.49 5.77 5.48
N THR A 161 -22.36 6.74 5.81
CA THR A 161 -23.81 6.54 5.97
C THR A 161 -24.48 5.81 4.81
N VAL A 162 -24.19 6.20 3.56
CA VAL A 162 -24.79 5.57 2.38
C VAL A 162 -24.32 4.12 2.22
N LEU A 163 -23.02 3.86 2.42
CA LEU A 163 -22.49 2.50 2.39
C LEU A 163 -23.11 1.64 3.50
N GLU A 164 -23.26 2.21 4.70
CA GLU A 164 -23.91 1.55 5.83
C GLU A 164 -25.35 1.16 5.52
N GLN A 165 -26.14 2.04 4.90
CA GLN A 165 -27.52 1.76 4.47
C GLN A 165 -27.57 0.61 3.44
N VAL A 166 -26.69 0.63 2.44
CA VAL A 166 -26.58 -0.44 1.43
C VAL A 166 -26.27 -1.79 2.09
N LEU A 167 -25.29 -1.82 3.01
CA LEU A 167 -24.92 -3.04 3.73
C LEU A 167 -26.03 -3.53 4.65
N ARG A 168 -26.73 -2.63 5.35
CA ARG A 168 -27.89 -2.96 6.20
C ARG A 168 -29.08 -3.48 5.43
N GLY A 169 -29.26 -3.04 4.19
CA GLY A 169 -30.33 -3.50 3.30
C GLY A 169 -30.04 -4.83 2.61
N THR A 170 -28.82 -5.34 2.68
CA THR A 170 -28.42 -6.58 2.00
C THR A 170 -29.11 -7.81 2.62
N ARG A 171 -29.63 -8.71 1.78
CA ARG A 171 -30.39 -9.93 2.16
C ARG A 171 -29.92 -11.14 1.36
N LEU A 172 -30.25 -12.35 1.82
CA LEU A 172 -30.14 -13.56 0.99
C LEU A 172 -31.38 -13.72 0.10
N THR A 173 -31.23 -14.35 -1.06
CA THR A 173 -32.37 -14.82 -1.85
C THR A 173 -33.06 -15.97 -1.09
N SER A 174 -34.38 -16.03 -1.16
CA SER A 174 -35.19 -17.06 -0.49
C SER A 174 -34.88 -18.49 -0.94
N GLU A 175 -34.27 -18.66 -2.11
CA GLU A 175 -33.93 -19.94 -2.72
C GLU A 175 -32.49 -20.41 -2.43
N TRP A 176 -31.66 -19.59 -1.77
CA TRP A 176 -30.27 -19.93 -1.52
C TRP A 176 -30.13 -20.89 -0.33
N THR A 177 -30.07 -22.19 -0.64
CA THR A 177 -29.51 -23.20 0.27
C THR A 177 -27.99 -23.17 0.10
N GLY A 178 -27.21 -23.01 1.17
CA GLY A 178 -25.74 -22.87 1.15
C GLY A 178 -24.95 -24.09 0.65
N ALA A 179 -25.45 -24.81 -0.35
CA ALA A 179 -24.98 -26.07 -0.89
C ALA A 179 -24.48 -25.91 -2.34
N GLN A 180 -23.36 -25.22 -2.52
CA GLN A 180 -22.40 -25.58 -3.56
C GLN A 180 -21.00 -25.63 -2.95
N ARG A 181 -20.81 -26.62 -2.07
CA ARG A 181 -19.51 -27.21 -1.77
C ARG A 181 -19.29 -28.36 -2.76
N GLY A 182 -18.21 -28.28 -3.53
CA GLY A 182 -17.60 -29.41 -4.24
C GLY A 182 -18.42 -30.03 -5.37
N ALA A 183 -18.24 -29.55 -6.60
CA ALA A 183 -18.36 -30.44 -7.74
C ALA A 183 -17.07 -31.26 -7.82
N ALA A 184 -17.20 -32.54 -7.52
CA ALA A 184 -16.17 -33.56 -7.58
C ALA A 184 -15.64 -33.76 -9.01
N ASN A 185 -14.33 -33.94 -9.15
CA ASN A 185 -13.81 -34.82 -10.18
C ASN A 185 -14.03 -36.26 -9.69
N PRO A 186 -14.69 -37.15 -10.45
CA PRO A 186 -14.77 -38.56 -10.10
C PRO A 186 -13.50 -39.26 -10.59
N ALA A 187 -12.45 -39.22 -9.79
CA ALA A 187 -11.34 -40.19 -9.77
C ALA A 187 -10.31 -39.72 -8.73
N ASP A 188 -10.43 -40.21 -7.50
CA ASP A 188 -9.30 -40.62 -6.65
C ASP A 188 -9.87 -41.22 -5.34
N PRO A 189 -9.37 -42.38 -4.87
CA PRO A 189 -9.88 -43.06 -3.67
C PRO A 189 -9.38 -42.41 -2.37
N PRO A 190 -10.01 -42.72 -1.21
CA PRO A 190 -9.71 -42.04 0.05
C PRO A 190 -8.60 -42.75 0.84
N GLY A 191 -7.73 -41.98 1.51
CA GLY A 191 -6.87 -42.51 2.56
C GLY A 191 -5.62 -41.68 2.88
N SER A 192 -5.69 -40.94 4.00
CA SER A 192 -4.63 -40.74 5.01
C SER A 192 -3.21 -40.33 4.57
N ASP A 193 -2.78 -39.11 4.94
CA ASP A 193 -1.73 -38.90 5.97
C ASP A 193 -1.16 -37.48 5.96
N ALA A 194 -1.63 -36.67 6.91
CA ALA A 194 -1.09 -35.35 7.23
C ALA A 194 -0.02 -35.39 8.35
N PHE A 195 0.59 -36.55 8.62
CA PHE A 195 1.52 -36.74 9.73
C PHE A 195 2.95 -37.16 9.31
N GLY A 196 3.36 -36.93 8.05
CA GLY A 196 4.68 -37.35 7.55
C GLY A 196 5.73 -36.25 7.33
N LEU A 197 5.37 -34.95 7.41
CA LEU A 197 6.28 -33.88 6.96
C LEU A 197 6.99 -33.10 8.08
N LEU A 198 6.63 -33.33 9.34
CA LEU A 198 7.29 -32.69 10.49
C LEU A 198 8.45 -33.51 11.06
N GLU A 199 8.54 -34.82 10.83
CA GLU A 199 9.67 -35.64 11.30
C GLU A 199 10.93 -35.55 10.41
N GLN A 200 10.81 -35.22 9.12
CA GLN A 200 11.98 -35.21 8.21
C GLN A 200 12.84 -33.93 8.27
N LEU A 201 12.53 -32.98 9.15
CA LEU A 201 13.28 -31.72 9.30
C LEU A 201 13.84 -31.46 10.71
N LEU A 202 13.60 -32.35 11.67
CA LEU A 202 14.15 -32.19 13.03
C LEU A 202 15.67 -32.41 13.18
N PRO A 203 16.36 -33.27 12.41
CA PRO A 203 17.79 -33.53 12.66
C PRO A 203 18.77 -32.38 12.30
N TRP A 204 18.30 -31.31 11.67
CA TRP A 204 19.15 -30.16 11.27
C TRP A 204 18.89 -28.89 12.10
N LEU A 205 18.00 -28.95 13.09
CA LEU A 205 17.69 -27.83 13.99
C LEU A 205 18.24 -28.01 15.41
N THR A 206 18.85 -29.15 15.72
CA THR A 206 19.49 -29.42 17.02
C THR A 206 20.90 -29.99 16.83
N GLY A 207 21.91 -29.12 16.84
CA GLY A 207 23.28 -29.50 17.22
C GLY A 207 23.48 -29.23 18.72
N PRO A 208 24.42 -29.93 19.40
CA PRO A 208 24.41 -30.10 20.85
C PRO A 208 24.63 -28.79 21.61
N SER A 209 23.82 -28.61 22.65
CA SER A 209 23.92 -27.54 23.65
C SER A 209 25.09 -27.80 24.61
N GLU A 210 26.11 -26.94 24.59
CA GLU A 210 26.99 -26.74 25.74
C GLU A 210 26.23 -26.06 26.89
N PRO A 211 26.49 -26.43 28.16
CA PRO A 211 25.84 -25.79 29.30
C PRO A 211 26.32 -24.34 29.46
N ALA A 212 25.36 -23.43 29.63
CA ALA A 212 25.62 -22.02 29.87
C ALA A 212 26.34 -21.81 31.24
N PRO A 213 27.29 -20.87 31.33
CA PRO A 213 27.93 -20.52 32.60
C PRO A 213 26.97 -19.78 33.55
N PRO A 214 27.18 -19.87 34.89
CA PRO A 214 26.27 -19.29 35.88
C PRO A 214 26.24 -17.75 35.86
N PRO A 215 25.14 -17.14 36.32
CA PRO A 215 24.95 -15.69 36.28
C PRO A 215 25.92 -14.98 37.23
N ARG A 216 26.64 -13.97 36.71
CA ARG A 216 27.42 -13.03 37.53
C ARG A 216 26.48 -11.99 38.19
N PRO A 217 26.78 -11.55 39.42
CA PRO A 217 25.94 -10.62 40.17
C PRO A 217 25.92 -9.22 39.54
N SER A 218 24.76 -8.58 39.65
CA SER A 218 24.46 -7.22 39.18
C SER A 218 25.41 -6.19 39.79
N ALA A 219 26.18 -5.49 38.95
CA ALA A 219 26.92 -4.30 39.37
C ALA A 219 25.95 -3.10 39.56
N PRO A 220 26.19 -2.20 40.55
CA PRO A 220 25.28 -1.10 40.85
C PRO A 220 25.30 0.00 39.79
N ARG A 221 24.15 0.68 39.66
CA ARG A 221 23.98 1.89 38.84
C ARG A 221 24.94 2.99 39.30
N PRO A 222 25.63 3.72 38.41
CA PRO A 222 26.31 4.94 38.82
C PRO A 222 25.28 6.03 39.12
N HIS A 223 25.37 6.59 40.33
CA HIS A 223 24.66 7.80 40.76
C HIS A 223 24.99 8.97 39.84
N VAL A 224 23.98 9.51 39.15
CA VAL A 224 24.08 10.81 38.48
C VAL A 224 23.79 11.89 39.53
N LYS A 225 24.81 12.67 39.88
CA LYS A 225 24.67 13.84 40.77
C LYS A 225 23.74 14.90 40.15
N PRO A 226 22.93 15.61 40.94
CA PRO A 226 22.17 16.76 40.45
C PRO A 226 23.12 17.88 40.01
N ARG A 227 22.83 18.50 38.86
CA ARG A 227 23.56 19.68 38.37
C ARG A 227 23.05 20.93 39.13
N PRO A 228 23.93 21.83 39.61
CA PRO A 228 23.52 23.01 40.38
C PRO A 228 22.79 24.07 39.52
N PRO A 229 22.06 25.01 40.16
CA PRO A 229 21.27 26.03 39.47
C PRO A 229 22.16 27.03 38.75
N VAL A 230 21.73 27.47 37.57
CA VAL A 230 22.37 28.55 36.82
C VAL A 230 21.77 29.88 37.29
N GLU A 231 22.58 30.72 37.93
CA GLU A 231 22.26 32.13 38.18
C GLU A 231 22.31 32.95 36.89
N PRO A 232 21.51 34.03 36.78
CA PRO A 232 21.43 34.87 35.60
C PRO A 232 22.56 35.90 35.58
N SER A 233 23.10 36.18 34.39
CA SER A 233 24.01 37.32 34.15
C SER A 233 23.41 38.28 33.12
N PRO A 234 23.78 39.57 33.16
CA PRO A 234 22.85 40.68 32.99
C PRO A 234 22.70 41.18 31.55
N ASP A 235 21.61 41.91 31.36
CA ASP A 235 21.19 42.63 30.14
C ASP A 235 22.27 43.55 29.54
N LYS A 236 22.34 43.55 28.21
CA LYS A 236 22.82 44.68 27.38
C LYS A 236 22.05 44.73 26.04
N PRO A 237 21.93 45.92 25.41
CA PRO A 237 20.67 46.37 24.83
C PRO A 237 20.49 45.96 23.38
N ARG A 238 19.22 45.84 23.00
CA ARG A 238 18.75 45.78 21.61
C ARG A 238 18.98 47.12 20.94
N ASP A 239 19.88 47.17 19.95
CA ASP A 239 19.69 47.95 18.73
C ASP A 239 20.80 47.65 17.70
N ALA A 240 20.43 46.89 16.66
CA ALA A 240 21.06 46.93 15.34
C ALA A 240 20.19 46.13 14.35
N SER A 241 19.60 46.81 13.37
CA SER A 241 18.87 46.17 12.27
C SER A 241 19.76 45.18 11.50
N PRO A 242 19.20 44.05 11.00
CA PRO A 242 19.99 43.08 10.25
C PRO A 242 20.43 43.65 8.89
N PRO A 243 21.67 43.39 8.43
CA PRO A 243 22.13 43.86 7.13
C PRO A 243 21.38 43.15 6.00
N LYS A 244 20.98 43.91 4.98
CA LYS A 244 20.33 43.41 3.75
C LYS A 244 21.16 42.28 3.12
N PRO A 245 20.51 41.19 2.63
CA PRO A 245 21.23 40.06 2.04
C PRO A 245 21.90 40.50 0.73
N LYS A 246 23.23 40.40 0.67
CA LYS A 246 24.00 40.56 -0.57
C LYS A 246 23.57 39.47 -1.55
N ALA A 247 23.23 39.88 -2.78
CA ALA A 247 22.84 38.98 -3.86
C ALA A 247 23.95 37.94 -4.11
N GLY A 248 23.72 36.71 -3.66
CA GLY A 248 24.61 35.59 -3.93
C GLY A 248 24.59 35.23 -5.42
N LYS A 249 25.79 35.04 -6.00
CA LYS A 249 25.97 34.55 -7.37
C LYS A 249 25.05 33.35 -7.65
N PRO A 250 24.44 33.23 -8.84
CA PRO A 250 23.51 32.15 -9.15
C PRO A 250 24.18 30.79 -8.91
N HIS A 251 23.65 30.05 -7.94
CA HIS A 251 24.15 28.73 -7.58
C HIS A 251 23.86 27.80 -8.77
N LYS A 252 24.89 27.43 -9.55
CA LYS A 252 24.75 26.41 -10.61
C LYS A 252 24.11 25.17 -9.97
N PRO A 253 22.98 24.65 -10.50
CA PRO A 253 22.32 23.50 -9.89
C PRO A 253 23.29 22.33 -9.86
N ARG A 254 23.73 21.90 -8.66
CA ARG A 254 24.60 20.74 -8.50
C ARG A 254 23.92 19.55 -9.19
N LYS A 255 24.56 18.96 -10.20
CA LYS A 255 24.09 17.72 -10.84
C LYS A 255 23.82 16.69 -9.75
N ARG A 256 22.55 16.35 -9.51
CA ARG A 256 22.17 15.38 -8.47
C ARG A 256 22.82 14.04 -8.80
N LYS A 257 23.56 13.47 -7.86
CA LYS A 257 24.14 12.13 -8.00
C LYS A 257 23.04 11.12 -8.30
N SER A 258 23.32 10.16 -9.18
CA SER A 258 22.41 9.06 -9.53
C SER A 258 22.30 7.99 -8.44
N TRP A 259 23.00 8.17 -7.33
CA TRP A 259 23.07 7.26 -6.18
C TRP A 259 23.04 8.05 -4.87
N VAL A 260 22.84 7.36 -3.76
CA VAL A 260 22.88 7.92 -2.40
C VAL A 260 23.43 6.90 -1.41
N THR A 261 23.97 7.38 -0.29
CA THR A 261 24.31 6.56 0.87
C THR A 261 23.45 6.93 2.09
N GLY A 262 22.86 5.93 2.74
CA GLY A 262 22.18 6.09 4.02
C GLY A 262 20.98 5.16 4.23
N LYS A 263 20.32 5.31 5.40
CA LYS A 263 19.17 4.52 5.78
C LYS A 263 18.01 4.70 4.78
N GLY A 264 17.47 3.58 4.35
CA GLY A 264 16.24 3.48 3.60
C GLY A 264 15.25 2.55 4.28
N PHE A 265 14.00 2.61 3.87
CA PHE A 265 12.99 1.63 4.26
C PHE A 265 12.11 1.26 3.07
N ASP A 266 11.47 0.11 3.18
CA ASP A 266 10.36 -0.24 2.33
C ASP A 266 9.18 -0.71 3.18
N THR A 267 7.98 -0.50 2.65
CA THR A 267 6.73 -0.90 3.30
C THR A 267 5.71 -1.16 2.21
N CYS A 268 4.77 -2.06 2.50
CA CYS A 268 3.89 -2.64 1.49
C CYS A 268 3.06 -1.58 0.75
N THR A 269 2.54 -0.57 1.47
CA THR A 269 1.73 0.52 0.90
C THR A 269 2.49 1.84 0.97
N ALA A 270 2.53 2.60 -0.13
CA ALA A 270 3.08 3.96 -0.15
C ALA A 270 2.50 4.80 1.02
N PRO A 271 3.33 5.29 1.97
CA PRO A 271 2.83 6.01 3.14
C PRO A 271 2.15 7.34 2.79
N SER A 272 1.32 7.87 3.68
CA SER A 272 0.77 9.22 3.52
C SER A 272 1.89 10.28 3.53
N LEU A 273 1.61 11.48 3.00
CA LEU A 273 2.60 12.58 3.02
C LEU A 273 2.97 13.03 4.44
N ARG A 274 2.02 12.95 5.39
CA ARG A 274 2.27 13.20 6.81
C ARG A 274 3.26 12.18 7.38
N ALA A 275 3.05 10.89 7.08
CA ALA A 275 3.97 9.84 7.49
C ALA A 275 5.37 10.05 6.90
N MET A 276 5.46 10.36 5.60
CA MET A 276 6.73 10.69 4.95
C MET A 276 7.42 11.89 5.60
N ALA A 277 6.69 12.96 5.95
CA ALA A 277 7.27 14.10 6.64
C ALA A 277 7.80 13.73 8.04
N ALA A 278 7.03 12.97 8.83
CA ALA A 278 7.41 12.51 10.16
C ALA A 278 8.66 11.63 10.15
N TRP A 279 8.82 10.78 9.13
CA TRP A 279 9.91 9.83 9.00
C TRP A 279 11.18 10.38 8.35
N ARG A 280 11.12 11.61 7.82
CA ARG A 280 12.20 12.18 6.99
C ARG A 280 13.51 12.36 7.73
N ARG A 281 13.47 12.61 9.04
CA ARG A 281 14.68 12.77 9.87
C ARG A 281 15.43 11.45 10.06
N SER A 282 14.71 10.32 10.03
CA SER A 282 15.27 8.99 10.30
C SER A 282 15.74 8.27 9.04
N PHE A 283 15.07 8.51 7.91
CA PHE A 283 15.34 7.83 6.64
C PHE A 283 15.57 8.81 5.49
N LYS A 284 16.57 8.50 4.65
CA LYS A 284 16.91 9.26 3.44
C LYS A 284 16.26 8.69 2.19
N VAL A 285 15.92 7.39 2.21
CA VAL A 285 15.44 6.64 1.05
C VAL A 285 14.15 5.91 1.40
N ALA A 286 13.21 5.86 0.47
CA ALA A 286 12.02 5.03 0.59
C ALA A 286 11.79 4.23 -0.68
N ASN A 287 11.40 2.97 -0.55
CA ASN A 287 10.93 2.20 -1.69
C ASN A 287 9.51 2.63 -2.11
N MET A 288 9.17 2.39 -3.37
CA MET A 288 7.80 2.46 -3.86
C MET A 288 7.53 1.32 -4.85
N TYR A 289 6.46 0.57 -4.60
CA TYR A 289 6.05 -0.56 -5.44
C TYR A 289 5.21 -0.06 -6.62
N ILE A 290 5.85 0.15 -7.76
CA ILE A 290 5.25 0.85 -8.91
C ILE A 290 4.26 -0.02 -9.69
N GLY A 291 4.29 -1.35 -9.53
CA GLY A 291 3.31 -2.28 -10.11
C GLY A 291 3.81 -3.71 -10.23
N GLY A 292 3.15 -4.48 -11.08
CA GLY A 292 3.43 -5.89 -11.34
C GLY A 292 2.36 -6.84 -10.78
N ALA A 293 2.18 -7.98 -11.44
CA ALA A 293 1.10 -8.93 -11.15
C ALA A 293 1.18 -9.55 -9.74
N ALA A 294 2.39 -9.68 -9.18
CA ALA A 294 2.61 -10.24 -7.85
C ALA A 294 2.66 -9.16 -6.74
N ARG A 295 2.33 -7.89 -7.04
CA ARG A 295 2.31 -6.83 -6.03
C ARG A 295 1.17 -7.08 -5.03
N ALA A 296 1.52 -7.30 -3.77
CA ALA A 296 0.56 -7.72 -2.73
C ALA A 296 -0.36 -6.59 -2.24
N CYS A 297 0.15 -5.36 -2.06
CA CYS A 297 -0.64 -4.27 -1.48
C CYS A 297 -1.15 -3.26 -2.50
N ALA A 298 -2.36 -2.76 -2.25
CA ALA A 298 -2.90 -1.57 -2.88
C ALA A 298 -1.98 -0.36 -2.63
N GLN A 299 -2.01 0.61 -3.54
CA GLN A 299 -1.16 1.80 -3.48
C GLN A 299 -1.98 3.10 -3.54
N PRO A 300 -2.91 3.34 -2.60
CA PRO A 300 -3.85 4.47 -2.68
C PRO A 300 -3.15 5.84 -2.72
N ASN A 301 -1.97 5.98 -2.09
CA ASN A 301 -1.22 7.22 -2.10
C ASN A 301 -0.29 7.38 -3.32
N LEU A 302 0.04 6.30 -4.03
CA LEU A 302 1.11 6.32 -5.02
C LEU A 302 0.63 6.92 -6.35
N ASN A 303 0.94 8.19 -6.55
CA ASN A 303 0.71 8.88 -7.82
C ASN A 303 1.85 9.88 -8.10
N ARG A 304 1.81 10.53 -9.27
CA ARG A 304 2.84 11.51 -9.68
C ARG A 304 2.97 12.69 -8.69
N THR A 305 1.88 13.12 -8.06
CA THR A 305 1.91 14.19 -7.06
C THR A 305 2.60 13.73 -5.78
N TRP A 306 2.30 12.53 -5.30
CA TRP A 306 3.00 11.94 -4.16
C TRP A 306 4.50 11.84 -4.41
N VAL A 307 4.88 11.28 -5.57
CA VAL A 307 6.29 11.16 -5.97
C VAL A 307 6.97 12.52 -5.97
N ARG A 308 6.37 13.54 -6.59
CA ARG A 308 6.91 14.90 -6.60
C ARG A 308 7.07 15.47 -5.19
N LYS A 309 6.05 15.34 -4.33
CA LYS A 309 6.07 15.90 -2.96
C LYS A 309 7.11 15.20 -2.09
N VAL A 310 7.18 13.87 -2.12
CA VAL A 310 8.19 13.08 -1.39
C VAL A 310 9.62 13.39 -1.87
N ARG A 311 9.83 13.54 -3.18
CA ARG A 311 11.11 13.99 -3.74
C ARG A 311 11.50 15.40 -3.28
N ARG A 312 10.52 16.31 -3.13
CA ARG A 312 10.71 17.68 -2.62
C ARG A 312 11.02 17.72 -1.12
N MET A 313 10.48 16.77 -0.34
CA MET A 313 10.89 16.55 1.07
C MET A 313 12.36 16.07 1.18
N GLY A 314 12.99 15.70 0.07
CA GLY A 314 14.39 15.31 0.03
C GLY A 314 14.63 13.80 0.07
N TYR A 315 13.58 12.97 0.03
CA TYR A 315 13.74 11.53 -0.12
C TYR A 315 14.34 11.17 -1.48
N ARG A 316 15.20 10.14 -1.48
CA ARG A 316 15.46 9.31 -2.67
C ARG A 316 14.48 8.16 -2.72
N LEU A 317 14.16 7.69 -3.92
CA LEU A 317 13.18 6.62 -4.10
C LEU A 317 13.77 5.40 -4.80
N ILE A 318 13.32 4.21 -4.40
CA ILE A 318 13.63 2.93 -5.06
C ILE A 318 12.35 2.51 -5.81
N PRO A 319 12.26 2.68 -7.13
CA PRO A 319 11.09 2.21 -7.89
C PRO A 319 11.19 0.69 -8.08
N THR A 320 10.26 -0.07 -7.53
CA THR A 320 10.29 -1.54 -7.52
C THR A 320 9.07 -2.14 -8.19
N TYR A 321 9.28 -3.12 -9.07
CA TYR A 321 8.25 -3.78 -9.86
C TYR A 321 8.16 -5.26 -9.48
N VAL A 322 6.98 -5.69 -8.98
CA VAL A 322 6.73 -7.01 -8.43
C VAL A 322 5.98 -7.87 -9.45
N GLY A 323 6.71 -8.36 -10.44
CA GLY A 323 6.16 -9.14 -11.56
C GLY A 323 6.03 -10.64 -11.27
N LEU A 324 5.92 -11.44 -12.33
CA LEU A 324 5.89 -12.91 -12.25
C LEU A 324 7.13 -13.49 -11.53
N GLN A 325 6.91 -14.40 -10.61
CA GLN A 325 7.94 -15.04 -9.80
C GLN A 325 8.46 -16.33 -10.45
N ALA A 326 9.58 -16.83 -9.93
CA ALA A 326 10.27 -18.00 -10.48
C ALA A 326 9.36 -19.25 -10.56
N PRO A 327 9.48 -20.07 -11.62
CA PRO A 327 8.55 -21.16 -11.91
C PRO A 327 8.50 -22.24 -10.81
N CYS A 328 9.62 -22.48 -10.12
CA CYS A 328 9.72 -23.50 -9.08
C CYS A 328 9.18 -23.07 -7.71
N THR A 329 8.60 -21.89 -7.59
CA THR A 329 8.02 -21.37 -6.35
C THR A 329 6.54 -21.74 -6.23
N ARG A 330 5.94 -21.42 -5.08
CA ARG A 330 4.49 -21.55 -4.83
C ARG A 330 3.72 -20.24 -5.02
N PHE A 331 4.37 -19.18 -5.53
CA PHE A 331 3.67 -17.93 -5.82
C PHE A 331 2.54 -18.15 -6.84
N ARG A 332 1.43 -17.43 -6.68
CA ARG A 332 0.30 -17.52 -7.64
C ARG A 332 0.72 -17.04 -9.03
N GLN A 333 1.46 -15.94 -9.06
CA GLN A 333 1.89 -15.26 -10.27
C GLN A 333 3.30 -15.71 -10.62
N ARG A 334 3.42 -16.66 -11.56
CA ARG A 334 4.70 -17.25 -11.99
C ARG A 334 4.83 -17.25 -13.50
N PHE A 335 6.07 -17.14 -13.99
CA PHE A 335 6.38 -17.46 -15.38
C PHE A 335 6.77 -18.94 -15.49
N SER A 336 6.81 -19.48 -16.70
CA SER A 336 7.30 -20.84 -16.99
C SER A 336 8.71 -20.78 -17.57
N ALA A 337 9.43 -21.91 -17.57
CA ALA A 337 10.77 -21.97 -18.16
C ALA A 337 10.77 -21.50 -19.64
N GLY A 338 9.77 -21.91 -20.43
CA GLY A 338 9.62 -21.51 -21.83
C GLY A 338 9.25 -20.03 -22.02
N SER A 339 8.51 -19.42 -21.08
CA SER A 339 8.10 -18.02 -21.20
C SER A 339 9.07 -17.02 -20.58
N ALA A 340 10.12 -17.47 -19.87
CA ALA A 340 11.03 -16.63 -19.10
C ALA A 340 11.59 -15.41 -19.86
N ALA A 341 12.03 -15.61 -21.10
CA ALA A 341 12.57 -14.52 -21.92
C ALA A 341 11.49 -13.49 -22.29
N LYS A 342 10.30 -13.94 -22.67
CA LYS A 342 9.14 -13.09 -23.00
C LYS A 342 8.68 -12.32 -21.77
N ALA A 343 8.54 -13.01 -20.63
CA ALA A 343 8.13 -12.45 -19.36
C ALA A 343 9.08 -11.33 -18.89
N GLY A 344 10.41 -11.54 -18.99
CA GLY A 344 11.40 -10.50 -18.64
C GLY A 344 11.27 -9.24 -19.51
N ARG A 345 11.02 -9.38 -20.81
CA ARG A 345 10.80 -8.24 -21.72
C ARG A 345 9.48 -7.51 -21.43
N GLN A 346 8.40 -8.25 -21.18
CA GLN A 346 7.09 -7.69 -20.89
C GLN A 346 7.09 -6.93 -19.56
N ALA A 347 7.68 -7.53 -18.51
CA ALA A 347 7.87 -6.86 -17.23
C ALA A 347 8.59 -5.52 -17.40
N ALA A 348 9.69 -5.47 -18.16
CA ALA A 348 10.45 -4.22 -18.37
C ALA A 348 9.62 -3.14 -19.06
N ARG A 349 8.81 -3.52 -20.06
CA ARG A 349 7.91 -2.58 -20.75
C ARG A 349 6.85 -2.03 -19.79
N ASP A 350 6.22 -2.90 -19.01
CA ASP A 350 5.19 -2.49 -18.06
C ASP A 350 5.76 -1.60 -16.94
N ALA A 351 6.89 -2.01 -16.37
CA ALA A 351 7.57 -1.25 -15.34
C ALA A 351 7.95 0.16 -15.84
N VAL A 352 8.38 0.30 -17.09
CA VAL A 352 8.66 1.61 -17.70
C VAL A 352 7.40 2.43 -17.93
N ARG A 353 6.30 1.83 -18.40
CA ARG A 353 5.01 2.54 -18.53
C ARG A 353 4.58 3.11 -17.17
N ARG A 354 4.63 2.29 -16.12
CA ARG A 354 4.28 2.69 -14.75
C ARG A 354 5.22 3.75 -14.19
N ALA A 355 6.52 3.59 -14.41
CA ALA A 355 7.52 4.59 -14.03
C ALA A 355 7.25 5.95 -14.69
N ARG A 356 6.95 5.97 -16.00
CA ARG A 356 6.60 7.19 -16.73
C ARG A 356 5.31 7.83 -16.21
N ALA A 357 4.28 7.04 -15.93
CA ALA A 357 3.02 7.52 -15.36
C ALA A 357 3.23 8.22 -14.00
N LEU A 358 4.17 7.71 -13.19
CA LEU A 358 4.59 8.30 -11.92
C LEU A 358 5.55 9.49 -12.07
N GLY A 359 5.95 9.85 -13.28
CA GLY A 359 6.85 10.96 -13.57
C GLY A 359 8.33 10.64 -13.33
N ILE A 360 8.72 9.37 -13.32
CA ILE A 360 10.12 8.93 -13.20
C ILE A 360 10.77 9.00 -14.59
N PRO A 361 11.74 9.91 -14.83
CA PRO A 361 12.30 10.08 -16.16
C PRO A 361 13.27 8.95 -16.50
N ARG A 362 13.62 8.85 -17.79
CA ARG A 362 14.69 7.97 -18.28
C ARG A 362 15.99 8.22 -17.50
N ARG A 363 16.91 7.25 -17.55
CA ARG A 363 18.20 7.21 -16.85
C ARG A 363 18.10 7.01 -15.33
N ASN A 364 16.90 6.75 -14.81
CA ASN A 364 16.67 6.36 -13.41
C ASN A 364 16.51 4.85 -13.27
N PRO A 365 16.76 4.31 -12.07
CA PRO A 365 16.65 2.88 -11.83
C PRO A 365 15.21 2.40 -11.71
N VAL A 366 14.99 1.15 -12.11
CA VAL A 366 13.80 0.35 -11.78
C VAL A 366 14.28 -1.03 -11.37
N TYR A 367 13.88 -1.48 -10.19
CA TYR A 367 14.24 -2.77 -9.62
C TYR A 367 13.15 -3.78 -9.91
N TYR A 368 13.52 -4.94 -10.47
CA TYR A 368 12.61 -6.08 -10.51
C TYR A 368 12.67 -6.84 -9.21
N ASP A 369 11.54 -7.15 -8.61
CA ASP A 369 11.44 -8.00 -7.44
C ASP A 369 11.42 -9.48 -7.85
N MET A 370 12.55 -10.17 -7.66
CA MET A 370 12.67 -11.61 -7.84
C MET A 370 12.90 -12.27 -6.49
N GLU A 371 11.82 -12.76 -5.90
CA GLU A 371 11.81 -13.41 -4.61
C GLU A 371 12.66 -14.67 -4.58
N VAL A 372 12.88 -15.17 -3.36
CA VAL A 372 13.64 -16.40 -3.13
C VAL A 372 13.06 -17.57 -3.93
N TYR A 373 13.94 -18.40 -4.47
CA TYR A 373 13.60 -19.63 -5.17
C TYR A 373 14.68 -20.69 -4.88
N ASP A 374 14.34 -21.96 -5.12
CA ASP A 374 15.30 -23.04 -4.94
C ASP A 374 16.36 -23.00 -6.06
N SER A 375 17.47 -22.31 -5.77
CA SER A 375 18.60 -22.17 -6.68
C SER A 375 19.29 -23.49 -7.04
N ARG A 376 19.05 -24.58 -6.29
CA ARG A 376 19.63 -25.91 -6.60
C ARG A 376 18.96 -26.53 -7.82
N LYS A 377 17.69 -26.17 -8.10
CA LYS A 377 16.96 -26.62 -9.29
C LYS A 377 17.52 -25.93 -10.54
N ALA A 378 18.41 -26.61 -11.25
CA ALA A 378 19.14 -26.07 -12.40
C ALA A 378 18.22 -25.47 -13.48
N TRP A 379 17.08 -26.12 -13.76
CA TRP A 379 16.08 -25.64 -14.71
C TRP A 379 15.44 -24.32 -14.26
N CYS A 380 15.14 -24.18 -12.96
CA CYS A 380 14.54 -22.98 -12.39
C CYS A 380 15.53 -21.82 -12.38
N ARG A 381 16.77 -22.09 -11.95
CA ARG A 381 17.89 -21.14 -12.02
C ARG A 381 18.11 -20.66 -13.44
N LYS A 382 18.17 -21.55 -14.44
CA LYS A 382 18.31 -21.19 -15.86
C LYS A 382 17.16 -20.29 -16.33
N ALA A 383 15.93 -20.59 -15.95
CA ALA A 383 14.76 -19.78 -16.27
C ALA A 383 14.85 -18.38 -15.66
N VAL A 384 15.21 -18.25 -14.38
CA VAL A 384 15.40 -16.94 -13.72
C VAL A 384 16.53 -16.14 -14.36
N LEU A 385 17.67 -16.75 -14.67
CA LEU A 385 18.78 -16.06 -15.33
C LEU A 385 18.39 -15.58 -16.74
N THR A 386 17.60 -16.37 -17.46
CA THR A 386 17.03 -15.99 -18.78
C THR A 386 16.07 -14.81 -18.65
N PHE A 387 15.22 -14.82 -17.62
CA PHE A 387 14.33 -13.72 -17.29
C PHE A 387 15.13 -12.44 -17.00
N VAL A 388 16.10 -12.48 -16.07
CA VAL A 388 16.91 -11.33 -15.65
C VAL A 388 17.72 -10.76 -16.80
N HIS A 389 18.28 -11.62 -17.67
CA HIS A 389 18.95 -11.21 -18.89
C HIS A 389 18.05 -10.33 -19.77
N ASN A 390 16.82 -10.79 -20.01
CA ASN A 390 15.86 -10.14 -20.89
C ASN A 390 15.24 -8.88 -20.27
N TRP A 391 14.94 -8.89 -18.98
CA TRP A 391 14.59 -7.70 -18.19
C TRP A 391 15.64 -6.61 -18.33
N THR A 392 16.90 -6.97 -18.10
CA THR A 392 18.04 -6.03 -18.16
C THR A 392 18.20 -5.42 -19.53
N ARG A 393 18.16 -6.23 -20.59
CA ARG A 393 18.27 -5.75 -21.99
C ARG A 393 17.12 -4.82 -22.36
N ALA A 394 15.89 -5.20 -22.01
CA ALA A 394 14.70 -4.42 -22.34
C ALA A 394 14.69 -3.07 -21.61
N LEU A 395 14.99 -3.02 -20.30
CA LEU A 395 15.08 -1.75 -19.57
C LEU A 395 16.16 -0.82 -20.15
N ARG A 396 17.33 -1.36 -20.51
CA ARG A 396 18.38 -0.57 -21.17
C ARG A 396 17.90 0.01 -22.50
N LYS A 397 17.25 -0.79 -23.35
CA LYS A 397 16.68 -0.33 -24.63
C LYS A 397 15.63 0.77 -24.41
N LEU A 398 14.85 0.67 -23.34
CA LEU A 398 13.86 1.68 -22.93
C LEU A 398 14.47 2.92 -22.25
N GLY A 399 15.79 2.91 -22.03
CA GLY A 399 16.56 4.02 -21.46
C GLY A 399 16.49 4.13 -19.93
N TYR A 400 16.18 3.07 -19.20
CA TYR A 400 16.20 3.01 -17.74
C TYR A 400 17.37 2.18 -17.22
N VAL A 401 17.73 2.36 -15.95
CA VAL A 401 18.83 1.65 -15.30
C VAL A 401 18.28 0.35 -14.69
N PRO A 402 18.70 -0.85 -15.16
CA PRO A 402 18.15 -2.09 -14.64
C PRO A 402 18.67 -2.41 -13.25
N GLY A 403 17.77 -2.53 -12.29
CA GLY A 403 18.00 -3.07 -10.96
C GLY A 403 17.31 -4.43 -10.78
N VAL A 404 17.77 -5.21 -9.82
CA VAL A 404 17.07 -6.43 -9.34
C VAL A 404 17.12 -6.45 -7.81
N TYR A 405 15.99 -6.75 -7.21
CA TYR A 405 15.85 -7.18 -5.83
C TYR A 405 15.82 -8.71 -5.73
N GLY A 406 16.35 -9.28 -4.65
CA GLY A 406 16.15 -10.68 -4.30
C GLY A 406 16.98 -11.16 -3.12
N SER A 407 16.84 -12.45 -2.78
CA SER A 407 17.63 -13.06 -1.71
C SER A 407 19.11 -13.17 -2.07
N VAL A 408 19.99 -12.87 -1.11
CA VAL A 408 21.43 -13.09 -1.27
C VAL A 408 21.79 -14.56 -1.42
N GLY A 409 20.96 -15.47 -0.88
CA GLY A 409 21.16 -16.91 -0.98
C GLY A 409 20.68 -17.53 -2.29
N SER A 410 19.93 -16.81 -3.12
CA SER A 410 19.41 -17.30 -4.40
C SER A 410 19.64 -16.30 -5.53
N SER A 411 18.70 -15.39 -5.78
CA SER A 411 18.58 -14.54 -6.96
C SER A 411 19.86 -13.74 -7.20
N ILE A 412 20.38 -13.10 -6.15
CA ILE A 412 21.55 -12.21 -6.25
C ILE A 412 22.83 -13.02 -6.43
N ARG A 413 22.98 -14.13 -5.72
CA ARG A 413 24.12 -15.04 -5.88
C ARG A 413 24.16 -15.64 -7.28
N ASP A 414 23.03 -16.13 -7.78
CA ASP A 414 22.96 -16.77 -9.08
C ASP A 414 23.24 -15.77 -10.21
N VAL A 415 22.66 -14.57 -10.16
CA VAL A 415 22.96 -13.50 -11.12
C VAL A 415 24.44 -13.06 -11.02
N GLY A 416 24.99 -13.02 -9.81
CA GLY A 416 26.39 -12.68 -9.57
C GLY A 416 27.36 -13.68 -10.19
N ARG A 417 27.09 -14.99 -10.04
CA ARG A 417 27.89 -16.08 -10.59
C ARG A 417 27.69 -16.30 -12.09
N ALA A 418 26.52 -15.98 -12.62
CA ALA A 418 26.19 -16.25 -14.02
C ALA A 418 27.18 -15.60 -14.99
N ARG A 419 27.55 -16.38 -16.01
CA ARG A 419 28.28 -15.94 -17.21
C ARG A 419 27.31 -15.91 -18.39
N GLY A 420 27.66 -15.19 -19.46
CA GLY A 420 26.83 -15.13 -20.68
C GLY A 420 25.51 -14.33 -20.58
N ILE A 421 25.18 -13.76 -19.41
CA ILE A 421 23.99 -12.90 -19.26
C ILE A 421 24.32 -11.41 -19.18
N LYS A 422 23.39 -10.56 -19.65
CA LYS A 422 23.44 -9.14 -19.34
C LYS A 422 22.97 -8.94 -17.90
N LYS A 423 23.91 -8.57 -17.02
CA LYS A 423 23.64 -8.34 -15.59
C LYS A 423 22.98 -6.98 -15.35
N PRO A 424 22.10 -6.87 -14.33
CA PRO A 424 21.57 -5.57 -13.90
C PRO A 424 22.71 -4.66 -13.46
N VAL A 425 22.48 -3.35 -13.57
CA VAL A 425 23.46 -2.31 -13.18
C VAL A 425 23.54 -2.18 -11.66
N ALA A 426 22.44 -2.40 -10.95
CA ALA A 426 22.37 -2.29 -9.50
C ALA A 426 21.61 -3.47 -8.88
N VAL A 427 21.90 -3.76 -7.62
CA VAL A 427 21.24 -4.82 -6.86
C VAL A 427 20.70 -4.27 -5.54
N TRP A 428 19.55 -4.78 -5.15
CA TRP A 428 18.99 -4.68 -3.81
C TRP A 428 18.89 -6.11 -3.28
N PHE A 429 19.49 -6.42 -2.14
CA PHE A 429 19.55 -7.80 -1.66
C PHE A 429 19.04 -7.93 -0.24
N ALA A 430 18.23 -8.96 0.00
CA ALA A 430 17.80 -9.35 1.32
C ALA A 430 18.87 -10.22 1.98
N HIS A 431 19.37 -9.75 3.12
CA HIS A 431 20.23 -10.50 4.05
C HIS A 431 19.99 -9.97 5.46
N TRP A 432 19.08 -10.61 6.19
CA TRP A 432 18.58 -10.14 7.48
C TRP A 432 19.51 -10.50 8.65
N ASP A 433 20.75 -10.04 8.57
CA ASP A 433 21.80 -10.25 9.59
C ASP A 433 21.91 -9.09 10.60
N GLY A 434 21.04 -8.09 10.49
CA GLY A 434 21.09 -6.87 11.31
C GLY A 434 22.27 -5.93 10.98
N ARG A 435 23.19 -6.32 10.10
CA ARG A 435 24.39 -5.55 9.76
C ARG A 435 24.11 -4.63 8.59
N THR A 436 24.51 -3.37 8.71
CA THR A 436 24.15 -2.35 7.71
C THR A 436 25.11 -2.27 6.52
N ASP A 437 26.32 -2.81 6.58
CA ASP A 437 27.28 -2.69 5.47
C ASP A 437 26.83 -3.52 4.23
N PRO A 438 26.53 -2.87 3.08
CA PRO A 438 26.12 -3.56 1.86
C PRO A 438 27.28 -4.23 1.11
N TYR A 439 28.52 -4.04 1.54
CA TYR A 439 29.73 -4.64 0.98
C TYR A 439 30.32 -5.77 1.83
N ASN A 440 29.91 -5.87 3.09
CA ASN A 440 30.25 -6.98 3.97
C ASN A 440 29.14 -8.04 3.98
N CYS A 441 29.15 -8.91 2.97
CA CYS A 441 28.22 -10.04 2.90
C CYS A 441 28.97 -11.30 2.40
N PRO A 442 29.03 -12.39 3.19
CA PRO A 442 29.81 -13.58 2.84
C PRO A 442 29.30 -14.30 1.59
N TYR A 443 28.01 -14.16 1.28
CA TYR A 443 27.38 -14.79 0.11
C TYR A 443 27.54 -14.00 -1.19
N MET A 444 28.12 -12.80 -1.14
CA MET A 444 28.27 -11.91 -2.29
C MET A 444 29.71 -11.39 -2.41
N SER A 445 30.38 -11.73 -3.52
CA SER A 445 31.74 -11.25 -3.78
C SER A 445 31.82 -9.72 -3.71
N ARG A 446 32.85 -9.18 -3.04
CA ARG A 446 33.15 -7.73 -3.01
C ARG A 446 33.36 -7.14 -4.41
N ARG A 447 33.74 -7.96 -5.39
CA ARG A 447 33.96 -7.54 -6.79
C ARG A 447 32.67 -7.37 -7.60
N TRP A 448 31.51 -7.81 -7.11
CA TRP A 448 30.25 -7.72 -7.86
C TRP A 448 29.50 -6.41 -7.59
N TRP A 449 29.15 -5.65 -8.62
CA TRP A 449 28.48 -4.34 -8.46
C TRP A 449 29.19 -3.32 -7.53
N PRO A 450 30.52 -3.13 -7.55
CA PRO A 450 31.15 -1.98 -6.92
C PRO A 450 31.11 -0.74 -7.84
N PRO A 451 31.34 0.45 -7.30
CA PRO A 451 30.73 0.99 -6.08
C PRO A 451 29.34 1.61 -6.38
N HIS A 452 28.61 2.01 -5.34
CA HIS A 452 27.34 2.75 -5.40
C HIS A 452 26.23 2.07 -6.23
N ARG A 453 26.16 0.75 -6.14
CA ARG A 453 25.20 -0.10 -6.89
C ARG A 453 24.55 -1.17 -6.01
N ARG A 454 24.65 -1.05 -4.68
CA ARG A 454 24.14 -2.05 -3.73
C ARG A 454 23.18 -1.43 -2.72
N ILE A 455 22.08 -2.12 -2.47
CA ILE A 455 21.16 -1.84 -1.38
C ILE A 455 21.03 -3.12 -0.58
N LYS A 456 21.13 -3.06 0.75
CA LYS A 456 20.96 -4.21 1.62
C LYS A 456 19.70 -4.04 2.46
N GLN A 457 18.74 -4.93 2.32
CA GLN A 457 17.67 -5.09 3.30
C GLN A 457 18.24 -5.93 4.45
N TYR A 458 18.58 -5.28 5.56
CA TYR A 458 19.29 -5.89 6.68
C TYR A 458 18.36 -6.37 7.81
N ARG A 459 17.07 -6.00 7.74
CA ARG A 459 16.04 -6.42 8.69
C ARG A 459 14.68 -6.44 7.99
N GLY A 460 14.01 -7.59 8.01
CA GLY A 460 12.64 -7.76 7.51
C GLY A 460 11.60 -7.16 8.47
N GLY A 461 10.33 -7.51 8.27
CA GLY A 461 9.18 -6.82 8.83
C GLY A 461 9.27 -6.53 10.33
N HIS A 462 9.18 -5.26 10.69
CA HIS A 462 9.11 -4.78 12.07
C HIS A 462 8.43 -3.42 12.12
N ARG A 463 7.89 -3.08 13.30
CA ARG A 463 7.34 -1.74 13.54
C ARG A 463 8.44 -0.79 14.00
N GLU A 464 8.48 0.40 13.43
CA GLU A 464 9.19 1.55 14.00
C GLU A 464 8.24 2.73 14.12
N THR A 465 8.55 3.67 15.02
CA THR A 465 7.79 4.90 15.24
C THR A 465 8.73 6.09 15.09
N HIS A 466 8.39 7.01 14.18
CA HIS A 466 9.15 8.24 13.95
C HIS A 466 8.20 9.43 13.82
N GLY A 467 8.49 10.52 14.54
CA GLY A 467 7.63 11.71 14.55
C GLY A 467 6.17 11.41 14.91
N GLY A 468 5.94 10.47 15.83
CA GLY A 468 4.60 10.05 16.27
C GLY A 468 3.84 9.13 15.29
N VAL A 469 4.46 8.66 14.21
CA VAL A 469 3.83 7.77 13.21
C VAL A 469 4.49 6.40 13.23
N THR A 470 3.70 5.35 13.46
CA THR A 470 4.15 3.95 13.44
C THR A 470 3.87 3.30 12.09
N ILE A 471 4.87 2.63 11.51
CA ILE A 471 4.75 1.90 10.23
C ILE A 471 5.45 0.55 10.38
N ASN A 472 4.86 -0.50 9.81
CA ASN A 472 5.57 -1.77 9.59
C ASN A 472 6.46 -1.65 8.35
N ILE A 473 7.76 -1.80 8.53
CA ILE A 473 8.78 -1.60 7.50
C ILE A 473 9.74 -2.78 7.44
N ASP A 474 10.43 -2.87 6.31
CA ASP A 474 11.73 -3.49 6.22
C ASP A 474 12.80 -2.40 6.16
N SER A 475 13.92 -2.63 6.86
CA SER A 475 14.98 -1.65 7.05
C SER A 475 16.14 -1.93 6.10
N ASN A 476 16.59 -0.88 5.41
CA ASN A 476 17.55 -0.95 4.32
C ASN A 476 18.75 -0.03 4.57
N MET A 477 19.95 -0.48 4.20
CA MET A 477 21.11 0.40 4.02
C MET A 477 21.38 0.54 2.53
N VAL A 478 21.35 1.78 2.06
CA VAL A 478 21.50 2.11 0.64
C VAL A 478 22.93 2.62 0.42
N ASP A 479 23.63 2.02 -0.53
CA ASP A 479 24.77 2.62 -1.24
C ASP A 479 24.59 2.33 -2.73
N GLY A 480 23.58 2.96 -3.33
CA GLY A 480 22.96 2.42 -4.54
C GLY A 480 22.29 3.45 -5.43
N ARG A 481 22.00 3.02 -6.66
CA ARG A 481 21.26 3.81 -7.64
C ARG A 481 19.82 3.98 -7.17
N VAL A 482 19.36 5.22 -7.12
CA VAL A 482 18.01 5.58 -6.66
C VAL A 482 17.48 6.74 -7.47
N PHE A 483 16.16 6.85 -7.59
CA PHE A 483 15.52 8.02 -8.20
C PHE A 483 15.70 9.25 -7.33
#